data_AF-A0A938ZBK6-F1
#
_entry.id   AF-A0A938ZBK6-F1
#
_cell.length_a   1.000
_cell.length_b   1.000
_cell.length_c   1.000
_cell.angle_alpha   90.00
_cell.angle_beta   90.00
_cell.angle_gamma   90.00
#
_symmetry.space_group_name_H-M   'P 1'
#
loop_
_entity.id
_entity.type
_entity.pdbx_description
1 polymer ?
#
loop_
_entity_poly.entity_id
_entity_poly.type
_entity_poly.pdbx_seq_one_letter_code
_entity_poly.pdbx_strand_id
1 'polypeptide(L)'
;MTRSSWGTKTKIAKNKWRIRWCEWDGLNRVRRSKTLYPCTSREADDELRRLWQLHHLPPNERVIPCPTFSQCWYEWYLPELNARVNSGELSDNTRKVYLTQWSHIEKRWEKIALDKVDVNEYQLWLKTLKPSVAKLSNITVGNLVTCAKLHGVKGITFKDVAYKMPKNDKTPSTELEVYTLPELHQLLKEVEGKR
;
A
#
# COMPACT_ATOMS: atom_id res chain seq x y z
N MET A 1 34.41 -20.34 4.30
CA MET A 1 33.21 -19.50 4.05
C MET A 1 32.84 -19.64 2.59
N THR A 2 31.74 -20.34 2.30
CA THR A 2 31.20 -20.52 0.95
C THR A 2 30.88 -19.13 0.38
N ARG A 3 31.67 -18.71 -0.60
CA ARG A 3 31.57 -17.39 -1.23
C ARG A 3 30.33 -17.42 -2.12
N SER A 4 29.20 -16.86 -1.65
CA SER A 4 27.99 -16.78 -2.49
C SER A 4 28.32 -16.00 -3.75
N SER A 5 28.23 -16.65 -4.92
CA SER A 5 28.61 -16.09 -6.22
C SER A 5 27.73 -14.91 -6.66
N TRP A 6 26.62 -14.66 -5.96
CA TRP A 6 25.59 -13.72 -6.37
C TRP A 6 25.84 -12.27 -5.92
N GLY A 7 26.40 -12.07 -4.72
CA GLY A 7 26.60 -10.74 -4.16
C GLY A 7 27.72 -10.69 -3.13
N THR A 8 28.19 -9.48 -2.83
CA THR A 8 29.27 -9.21 -1.88
C THR A 8 28.96 -7.96 -1.06
N LYS A 9 29.36 -7.97 0.22
CA LYS A 9 29.40 -6.76 1.06
C LYS A 9 30.84 -6.34 1.33
N THR A 10 31.09 -5.05 1.40
CA THR A 10 32.40 -4.46 1.71
C THR A 10 32.21 -3.35 2.74
N LYS A 11 32.98 -3.40 3.83
CA LYS A 11 33.01 -2.32 4.82
C LYS A 11 33.77 -1.14 4.24
N ILE A 12 33.16 0.05 4.22
CA ILE A 12 33.84 1.30 3.83
C ILE A 12 34.34 2.03 5.07
N ALA A 13 33.48 2.20 6.07
CA ALA A 13 33.78 2.90 7.32
C ALA A 13 32.90 2.36 8.47
N LYS A 14 33.01 2.97 9.65
CA LYS A 14 32.09 2.67 10.77
C LYS A 14 30.64 2.95 10.34
N ASN A 15 29.76 1.98 10.53
CA ASN A 15 28.34 2.03 10.12
C ASN A 15 28.10 2.38 8.64
N LYS A 16 29.07 2.13 7.76
CA LYS A 16 28.97 2.40 6.31
C LYS A 16 29.42 1.19 5.52
N TRP A 17 28.47 0.59 4.79
CA TRP A 17 28.70 -0.63 4.02
C TRP A 17 28.33 -0.42 2.55
N ARG A 18 29.08 -1.04 1.65
CA ARG A 18 28.71 -1.15 0.23
C ARG A 18 28.36 -2.58 -0.08
N ILE A 19 27.16 -2.78 -0.59
CA ILE A 19 26.72 -4.06 -1.14
C ILE A 19 26.78 -4.00 -2.66
N ARG A 20 27.16 -5.12 -3.28
CA ARG A 20 27.16 -5.33 -4.74
C ARG A 20 26.46 -6.64 -5.02
N TRP A 21 25.60 -6.67 -6.03
CA TRP A 21 24.86 -7.88 -6.41
C TRP A 21 24.66 -7.96 -7.91
N CYS A 22 24.32 -9.16 -8.38
CA CYS A 22 23.84 -9.38 -9.74
C CYS A 22 22.31 -9.35 -9.74
N GLU A 23 21.70 -8.62 -10.66
CA GLU A 23 20.26 -8.68 -10.92
C GLU A 23 19.99 -8.87 -12.41
N TRP A 24 18.75 -9.23 -12.73
CA TRP A 24 18.30 -9.35 -14.10
C TRP A 24 17.65 -8.03 -14.55
N ASP A 25 18.14 -7.49 -15.66
CA ASP A 25 17.54 -6.40 -16.41
C ASP A 25 17.02 -6.97 -17.74
N GLY A 26 15.74 -7.33 -17.75
CA GLY A 26 15.19 -8.25 -18.75
C GLY A 26 15.91 -9.61 -18.73
N LEU A 27 16.42 -10.06 -19.88
CA LEU A 27 17.17 -11.32 -20.00
C LEU A 27 18.67 -11.17 -19.75
N ASN A 28 19.17 -9.97 -19.45
CA ASN A 28 20.59 -9.73 -19.25
C ASN A 28 20.93 -9.67 -17.76
N ARG A 29 22.05 -10.28 -17.35
CA ARG A 29 22.58 -10.11 -15.98
C ARG A 29 23.41 -8.83 -15.89
N VAL A 30 23.02 -7.96 -14.96
CA VAL A 30 23.69 -6.69 -14.68
C VAL A 30 24.19 -6.69 -13.23
N ARG A 31 25.36 -6.07 -13.00
CA ARG A 31 25.88 -5.84 -11.65
C ARG A 31 25.44 -4.47 -11.13
N ARG A 32 24.83 -4.44 -9.95
CA ARG A 32 24.47 -3.21 -9.23
C ARG A 32 25.29 -3.05 -7.96
N SER A 33 25.31 -1.82 -7.44
CA SER A 33 25.89 -1.51 -6.14
C SER A 33 25.07 -0.46 -5.39
N LYS A 34 24.98 -0.60 -4.07
CA LYS A 34 24.30 0.33 -3.17
C LYS A 34 25.17 0.56 -1.94
N THR A 35 25.25 1.81 -1.50
CA THR A 35 25.95 2.17 -0.27
C THR A 35 24.90 2.43 0.81
N LEU A 36 25.01 1.74 1.94
CA LEU A 36 24.10 1.81 3.09
C LEU A 36 24.77 2.62 4.21
N TYR A 37 24.09 3.66 4.70
CA TYR A 37 24.54 4.51 5.79
C TYR A 37 23.36 5.29 6.43
N PRO A 38 23.30 5.41 7.77
CA PRO A 38 24.02 4.60 8.76
C PRO A 38 23.47 3.17 8.77
N CYS A 39 24.33 2.16 8.78
CA CYS A 39 23.90 0.76 8.67
C CYS A 39 24.87 -0.19 9.39
N THR A 40 24.32 -1.17 10.11
CA THR A 40 25.11 -2.23 10.77
C THR A 40 25.54 -3.33 9.78
N SER A 41 26.54 -4.14 10.17
CA SER A 41 26.97 -5.29 9.34
C SER A 41 25.83 -6.28 9.06
N ARG A 42 24.94 -6.46 10.04
CA ARG A 42 23.81 -7.38 9.98
C ARG A 42 22.71 -6.85 9.06
N GLU A 43 22.34 -5.57 9.19
CA GLU A 43 21.39 -4.92 8.28
C GLU A 43 21.88 -4.97 6.81
N ALA A 44 23.18 -4.83 6.58
CA ALA A 44 23.76 -4.98 5.24
C ALA A 44 23.63 -6.42 4.71
N ASP A 45 23.76 -7.45 5.57
CA ASP A 45 23.49 -8.84 5.18
C ASP A 45 22.01 -9.08 4.91
N ASP A 46 21.13 -8.52 5.74
CA ASP A 46 19.69 -8.69 5.61
C ASP A 46 19.18 -8.02 4.33
N GLU A 47 19.69 -6.84 3.97
CA GLU A 47 19.41 -6.18 2.69
C GLU A 47 19.94 -7.00 1.50
N LEU A 48 21.14 -7.57 1.60
CA LEU A 48 21.69 -8.43 0.54
C LEU A 48 20.85 -9.70 0.37
N ARG A 49 20.35 -10.28 1.46
CA ARG A 49 19.45 -11.44 1.44
C ARG A 49 18.10 -11.08 0.82
N ARG A 50 17.53 -9.92 1.17
CA ARG A 50 16.31 -9.37 0.56
C ARG A 50 16.47 -9.23 -0.95
N LEU A 51 17.56 -8.61 -1.39
CA LEU A 51 17.85 -8.45 -2.83
C LEU A 51 18.08 -9.79 -3.52
N TRP A 52 18.69 -10.77 -2.85
CA TRP A 52 18.86 -12.12 -3.40
C TRP A 52 17.50 -12.76 -3.67
N GLN A 53 16.61 -12.79 -2.68
CA GLN A 53 15.25 -13.34 -2.84
C GLN A 53 14.51 -12.66 -4.00
N LEU A 54 14.72 -11.36 -4.17
CA LEU A 54 14.12 -10.60 -5.26
C LEU A 54 14.75 -10.94 -6.63
N HIS A 55 16.07 -10.97 -6.78
CA HIS A 55 16.71 -10.93 -8.11
C HIS A 55 17.59 -12.15 -8.46
N HIS A 56 17.63 -13.20 -7.64
CA HIS A 56 18.45 -14.39 -7.92
C HIS A 56 17.95 -15.21 -9.11
N LEU A 57 16.64 -15.26 -9.33
CA LEU A 57 16.02 -15.96 -10.45
C LEU A 57 15.79 -15.02 -11.65
N PRO A 58 15.89 -15.55 -12.88
CA PRO A 58 15.54 -14.78 -14.07
C PRO A 58 14.05 -14.40 -14.05
N PRO A 59 13.64 -13.31 -14.74
CA PRO A 59 12.28 -12.77 -14.61
C PRO A 59 11.16 -13.77 -14.94
N ASN A 60 11.41 -14.73 -15.83
CA ASN A 60 10.49 -15.79 -16.23
C ASN A 60 10.30 -16.89 -15.15
N GLU A 61 11.30 -17.09 -14.29
CA GLU A 61 11.29 -18.09 -13.21
C GLU A 61 11.12 -17.45 -11.82
N ARG A 62 11.08 -16.12 -11.76
CA ARG A 62 11.00 -15.37 -10.52
C ARG A 62 9.69 -15.65 -9.81
N VAL A 63 9.78 -16.35 -8.68
CA VAL A 63 8.71 -16.40 -7.69
C VAL A 63 8.83 -15.15 -6.84
N ILE A 64 7.96 -14.17 -7.08
CA ILE A 64 7.91 -12.97 -6.26
C ILE A 64 7.20 -13.36 -4.96
N PRO A 65 7.90 -13.31 -3.81
CA PRO A 65 7.27 -13.64 -2.54
C PRO A 65 6.12 -12.66 -2.30
N CYS A 66 5.02 -13.18 -1.75
CA CYS A 66 3.87 -12.33 -1.46
C CYS A 66 4.26 -11.30 -0.39
N PRO A 67 4.12 -9.99 -0.66
CA PRO A 67 4.52 -8.96 0.29
C PRO A 67 3.53 -8.88 1.46
N THR A 68 3.98 -8.24 2.53
CA THR A 68 3.06 -7.75 3.57
C THR A 68 2.25 -6.55 3.06
N PHE A 69 1.16 -6.22 3.75
CA PHE A 69 0.40 -5.00 3.45
C PHE A 69 1.30 -3.76 3.49
N SER A 70 2.18 -3.63 4.48
CA SER A 70 3.10 -2.48 4.58
C SER A 70 4.10 -2.42 3.45
N GLN A 71 4.71 -3.55 3.08
CA GLN A 71 5.63 -3.61 1.95
C GLN A 71 4.93 -3.21 0.64
N CYS A 72 3.75 -3.76 0.38
CA CYS A 72 2.98 -3.41 -0.81
C CYS A 72 2.58 -1.92 -0.80
N TRP A 73 2.20 -1.37 0.36
CA TRP A 73 1.83 0.02 0.48
C TRP A 73 3.02 0.96 0.24
N TYR A 74 4.11 0.81 0.99
CA TYR A 74 5.23 1.75 0.96
C TYR A 74 6.15 1.58 -0.25
N GLU A 75 6.36 0.36 -0.74
CA GLU A 75 7.29 0.12 -1.85
C GLU A 75 6.63 0.29 -3.22
N TRP A 76 5.33 0.02 -3.34
CA TRP A 76 4.65 -0.02 -4.64
C TRP A 76 3.52 1.01 -4.75
N TYR A 77 2.49 0.89 -3.91
CA TYR A 77 1.25 1.64 -4.12
C TYR A 77 1.35 3.12 -3.78
N LEU A 78 2.02 3.50 -2.68
CA LEU A 78 2.18 4.90 -2.29
C LEU A 78 3.04 5.70 -3.30
N PRO A 79 4.18 5.17 -3.79
CA PRO A 79 4.91 5.80 -4.89
C PRO A 79 4.07 5.99 -6.15
N GLU A 80 3.31 4.96 -6.57
CA GLU A 80 2.41 5.04 -7.72
C GLU A 80 1.33 6.12 -7.52
N LEU A 81 0.71 6.15 -6.34
CA LEU A 81 -0.31 7.11 -5.97
C LEU A 81 0.23 8.56 -6.03
N ASN A 82 1.45 8.78 -5.53
CA ASN A 82 2.11 10.07 -5.59
C ASN A 82 2.45 10.48 -7.03
N ALA A 83 2.92 9.54 -7.86
CA ALA A 83 3.20 9.81 -9.27
C ALA A 83 1.94 10.24 -10.02
N ARG A 84 0.81 9.57 -9.76
CA ARG A 84 -0.49 9.90 -10.37
C ARG A 84 -0.99 11.28 -9.98
N VAL A 85 -0.82 11.68 -8.71
CA VAL A 85 -1.12 13.05 -8.28
C VAL A 85 -0.23 14.07 -8.99
N ASN A 86 1.07 13.80 -9.08
CA ASN A 86 2.01 14.71 -9.76
C ASN A 86 1.71 14.86 -11.25
N SER A 87 1.20 13.81 -11.90
CA SER A 87 0.78 13.83 -13.30
C SER A 87 -0.59 14.48 -13.54
N GLY A 88 -1.35 14.81 -12.49
CA GLY A 88 -2.70 15.37 -12.59
C GLY A 88 -3.82 14.35 -12.83
N GLU A 89 -3.50 13.05 -12.95
CA GLU A 89 -4.49 11.97 -13.07
C GLU A 89 -5.35 11.78 -11.81
N LEU A 90 -4.84 12.21 -10.66
CA LEU A 90 -5.51 12.05 -9.37
C LEU A 90 -5.45 13.36 -8.57
N SER A 91 -6.56 13.73 -7.94
CA SER A 91 -6.57 14.87 -7.02
C SER A 91 -5.80 14.57 -5.73
N ASP A 92 -5.18 15.59 -5.15
CA ASP A 92 -4.52 15.49 -3.84
C ASP A 92 -5.50 15.08 -2.72
N ASN A 93 -6.77 15.49 -2.82
CA ASN A 93 -7.81 15.08 -1.88
C ASN A 93 -8.06 13.57 -1.95
N THR A 94 -8.09 12.98 -3.14
CA THR A 94 -8.24 11.53 -3.29
C THR A 94 -7.05 10.78 -2.69
N ARG A 95 -5.82 11.29 -2.85
CA ARG A 95 -4.63 10.76 -2.16
C ARG A 95 -4.79 10.81 -0.64
N LYS A 96 -5.23 11.93 -0.08
CA LYS A 96 -5.49 12.07 1.36
C LYS A 96 -6.52 11.06 1.87
N VAL A 97 -7.58 10.82 1.10
CA VAL A 97 -8.58 9.78 1.44
C VAL A 97 -7.92 8.41 1.57
N TYR A 98 -7.08 8.00 0.61
CA TYR A 98 -6.38 6.72 0.69
C TYR A 98 -5.37 6.64 1.83
N LEU A 99 -4.66 7.73 2.14
CA LEU A 99 -3.78 7.80 3.31
C LEU A 99 -4.56 7.60 4.62
N THR A 100 -5.73 8.23 4.73
CA THR A 100 -6.61 8.02 5.89
C THR A 100 -7.09 6.56 5.97
N GLN A 101 -7.47 5.95 4.84
CA GLN A 101 -7.85 4.53 4.84
C GLN A 101 -6.69 3.60 5.21
N TRP A 102 -5.48 3.91 4.75
CA TRP A 102 -4.29 3.16 5.14
C TRP A 102 -4.12 3.13 6.66
N SER A 103 -4.33 4.25 7.36
CA SER A 103 -4.23 4.29 8.82
C SER A 103 -5.19 3.32 9.54
N HIS A 104 -6.33 2.97 8.92
CA HIS A 104 -7.26 1.95 9.45
C HIS A 104 -6.79 0.53 9.12
N ILE A 105 -6.22 0.33 7.93
CA ILE A 105 -5.70 -0.97 7.47
C ILE A 105 -4.44 -1.35 8.23
N GLU A 106 -3.50 -0.41 8.36
CA GLU A 106 -2.20 -0.55 9.03
C GLU A 106 -2.37 -1.13 10.44
N LYS A 107 -3.29 -0.56 11.24
CA LYS A 107 -3.55 -0.99 12.62
C LYS A 107 -3.77 -2.50 12.79
N ARG A 108 -4.35 -3.17 11.80
CA ARG A 108 -4.67 -4.60 11.86
C ARG A 108 -3.77 -5.46 10.99
N TRP A 109 -3.47 -4.99 9.78
CA TRP A 109 -2.99 -5.83 8.67
C TRP A 109 -1.55 -5.56 8.26
N GLU A 110 -0.90 -4.52 8.78
CA GLU A 110 0.44 -4.06 8.36
C GLU A 110 1.44 -5.22 8.15
N LYS A 111 1.54 -6.12 9.11
CA LYS A 111 2.54 -7.20 9.18
C LYS A 111 2.09 -8.51 8.52
N ILE A 112 0.85 -8.59 8.06
CA ILE A 112 0.28 -9.81 7.48
C ILE A 112 0.63 -9.84 5.99
N ALA A 113 1.00 -11.01 5.47
CA ALA A 113 1.21 -11.22 4.04
C ALA A 113 -0.14 -11.26 3.30
N LEU A 114 -0.22 -10.66 2.11
CA LEU A 114 -1.49 -10.57 1.36
C LEU A 114 -2.12 -11.94 1.04
N ASP A 115 -1.33 -13.02 0.94
CA ASP A 115 -1.77 -14.39 0.70
C ASP A 115 -2.21 -15.14 1.98
N LYS A 116 -1.90 -14.60 3.16
CA LYS A 116 -2.21 -15.21 4.46
C LYS A 116 -3.45 -14.64 5.13
N VAL A 117 -4.19 -13.78 4.44
CA VAL A 117 -5.41 -13.19 4.96
C VAL A 117 -6.53 -14.22 4.97
N ASP A 118 -7.06 -14.51 6.15
CA ASP A 118 -8.26 -15.33 6.28
C ASP A 118 -9.52 -14.53 5.87
N VAL A 119 -10.40 -15.17 5.09
CA VAL A 119 -11.60 -14.52 4.55
C VAL A 119 -12.58 -14.16 5.67
N ASN A 120 -12.76 -15.04 6.66
CA ASN A 120 -13.70 -14.80 7.76
C ASN A 120 -13.19 -13.68 8.66
N GLU A 121 -11.89 -13.68 8.96
CA GLU A 121 -11.25 -12.63 9.73
C GLU A 121 -11.37 -11.27 9.06
N TYR A 122 -11.12 -11.19 7.76
CA TYR A 122 -11.29 -9.96 7.00
C TYR A 122 -12.74 -9.46 6.99
N GLN A 123 -13.71 -10.38 6.86
CA GLN A 123 -15.14 -10.06 6.94
C GLN A 123 -15.53 -9.55 8.33
N LEU A 124 -15.01 -10.13 9.40
CA LEU A 124 -15.26 -9.67 10.77
C LEU A 124 -14.67 -8.28 11.00
N TRP A 125 -13.44 -8.04 10.54
CA TRP A 125 -12.81 -6.73 10.60
C TRP A 125 -13.62 -5.66 9.85
N LEU A 126 -14.13 -5.96 8.66
CA LEU A 126 -14.97 -5.00 7.92
C LEU A 126 -16.24 -4.62 8.68
N LYS A 127 -16.82 -5.54 9.47
CA LYS A 127 -18.02 -5.26 10.28
C LYS A 127 -17.75 -4.36 11.49
N THR A 128 -16.51 -4.27 11.97
CA THR A 128 -16.19 -3.40 13.11
C THR A 128 -16.03 -1.93 12.70
N LEU A 129 -15.88 -1.66 11.41
CA LEU A 129 -15.69 -0.32 10.86
C LEU A 129 -17.04 0.36 10.56
N LYS A 130 -17.04 1.70 10.52
CA LYS A 130 -18.18 2.48 10.01
C LYS A 130 -18.43 2.16 8.53
N PRO A 131 -19.67 2.20 8.02
CA PRO A 131 -20.01 1.84 6.64
C PRO A 131 -19.14 2.48 5.54
N SER A 132 -18.92 3.80 5.62
CA SER A 132 -18.08 4.52 4.67
C SER A 132 -16.60 4.12 4.74
N VAL A 133 -16.09 3.93 5.96
CA VAL A 133 -14.70 3.50 6.21
C VAL A 133 -14.50 2.07 5.73
N ALA A 134 -15.42 1.15 6.03
CA ALA A 134 -15.37 -0.23 5.58
C ALA A 134 -15.33 -0.32 4.05
N LYS A 135 -16.19 0.43 3.36
CA LYS A 135 -16.24 0.45 1.89
C LYS A 135 -14.95 0.98 1.29
N LEU A 136 -14.47 2.13 1.75
CA LEU A 136 -13.24 2.75 1.23
C LEU A 136 -12.00 1.92 1.57
N SER A 137 -11.89 1.39 2.79
CA SER A 137 -10.83 0.46 3.18
C SER A 137 -10.84 -0.80 2.32
N ASN A 138 -12.01 -1.37 2.03
CA ASN A 138 -12.15 -2.54 1.16
C ASN A 138 -11.64 -2.25 -0.27
N ILE A 139 -11.94 -1.05 -0.80
CA ILE A 139 -11.44 -0.57 -2.09
C ILE A 139 -9.91 -0.39 -2.05
N THR A 140 -9.37 0.25 -1.01
CA THR A 140 -7.93 0.47 -0.87
C THR A 140 -7.15 -0.85 -0.82
N VAL A 141 -7.64 -1.84 -0.08
CA VAL A 141 -7.02 -3.18 -0.09
C VAL A 141 -7.15 -3.84 -1.46
N GLY A 142 -8.26 -3.65 -2.17
CA GLY A 142 -8.40 -4.10 -3.57
C GLY A 142 -7.31 -3.51 -4.47
N ASN A 143 -7.06 -2.21 -4.35
CA ASN A 143 -5.99 -1.53 -5.09
C ASN A 143 -4.60 -2.09 -4.74
N LEU A 144 -4.34 -2.40 -3.46
CA LEU A 144 -3.10 -3.06 -3.05
C LEU A 144 -2.94 -4.45 -3.68
N VAL A 145 -4.00 -5.26 -3.69
CA VAL A 145 -3.95 -6.59 -4.33
C VAL A 145 -3.74 -6.46 -5.84
N THR A 146 -4.39 -5.52 -6.51
CA THR A 146 -4.17 -5.25 -7.93
C THR A 146 -2.74 -4.80 -8.20
N CYS A 147 -2.21 -3.88 -7.39
CA CYS A 147 -0.83 -3.42 -7.46
C CYS A 147 0.15 -4.60 -7.29
N ALA A 148 -0.07 -5.46 -6.30
CA ALA A 148 0.75 -6.66 -6.10
C ALA A 148 0.68 -7.64 -7.30
N LYS A 149 -0.52 -7.87 -7.85
CA LYS A 149 -0.71 -8.70 -9.05
C LYS A 149 0.02 -8.10 -10.27
N LEU A 150 0.00 -6.78 -10.46
CA LEU A 150 0.76 -6.08 -11.51
C LEU A 150 2.27 -6.25 -11.35
N HIS A 151 2.75 -6.28 -10.10
CA HIS A 151 4.13 -6.60 -9.78
C HIS A 151 4.47 -8.09 -9.92
N GLY A 152 3.55 -8.94 -10.36
CA GLY A 152 3.79 -10.36 -10.63
C GLY A 152 3.58 -11.29 -9.43
N VAL A 153 3.01 -10.80 -8.33
CA VAL A 153 2.63 -11.62 -7.17
C VAL A 153 1.44 -12.51 -7.54
N LYS A 154 1.56 -13.80 -7.25
CA LYS A 154 0.51 -14.81 -7.50
C LYS A 154 -0.05 -15.34 -6.17
N GLY A 155 -1.25 -15.94 -6.22
CA GLY A 155 -1.82 -16.67 -5.08
C GLY A 155 -2.63 -15.84 -4.08
N ILE A 156 -2.89 -14.55 -4.37
CA ILE A 156 -3.78 -13.72 -3.53
C ILE A 156 -5.24 -13.99 -3.93
N THR A 157 -5.97 -14.72 -3.09
CA THR A 157 -7.35 -15.17 -3.38
C THR A 157 -8.42 -14.58 -2.45
N PHE A 158 -8.06 -14.07 -1.27
CA PHE A 158 -9.06 -13.59 -0.29
C PHE A 158 -9.95 -12.47 -0.86
N LYS A 159 -9.43 -11.69 -1.81
CA LYS A 159 -10.16 -10.62 -2.50
C LYS A 159 -11.06 -11.06 -3.65
N ASP A 160 -11.09 -12.34 -3.98
CA ASP A 160 -11.99 -12.88 -5.00
C ASP A 160 -13.42 -13.07 -4.44
N VAL A 161 -13.61 -12.88 -3.13
CA VAL A 161 -14.90 -13.01 -2.43
C VAL A 161 -15.60 -11.66 -2.30
N ALA A 162 -16.92 -11.66 -2.50
CA ALA A 162 -17.78 -10.50 -2.26
C ALA A 162 -18.06 -10.34 -0.74
N TYR A 163 -17.37 -9.40 -0.09
CA TYR A 163 -17.57 -9.09 1.32
C TYR A 163 -18.86 -8.31 1.59
N LYS A 164 -19.54 -8.66 2.68
CA LYS A 164 -20.72 -7.94 3.18
C LYS A 164 -20.26 -6.70 3.94
N MET A 165 -20.61 -5.52 3.43
CA MET A 165 -20.33 -4.25 4.11
C MET A 165 -21.30 -4.05 5.29
N PRO A 166 -20.86 -3.39 6.38
CA PRO A 166 -21.77 -2.99 7.43
C PRO A 166 -22.83 -2.03 6.87
N LYS A 167 -24.09 -2.28 7.22
CA LYS A 167 -25.19 -1.41 6.85
C LYS A 167 -25.21 -0.20 7.76
N ASN A 168 -25.68 0.92 7.22
CA ASN A 168 -26.02 2.06 8.05
C ASN A 168 -27.38 1.74 8.66
N ASP A 169 -27.45 1.52 9.98
CA ASP A 169 -28.74 1.29 10.68
C ASP A 169 -29.65 2.53 10.62
N LYS A 170 -29.04 3.69 10.35
CA LYS A 170 -29.76 4.87 9.89
C LYS A 170 -29.92 4.73 8.38
N THR A 171 -31.15 4.45 7.93
CA THR A 171 -31.57 4.87 6.58
C THR A 171 -30.99 6.25 6.36
N PRO A 172 -30.13 6.47 5.34
CA PRO A 172 -29.78 7.83 5.00
C PRO A 172 -31.12 8.52 4.75
N SER A 173 -31.47 9.52 5.55
CA SER A 173 -32.50 10.45 5.15
C SER A 173 -31.99 10.99 3.82
N THR A 174 -32.59 10.52 2.73
CA THR A 174 -32.30 11.01 1.38
C THR A 174 -32.60 12.51 1.28
N GLU A 175 -33.31 13.02 2.27
CA GLU A 175 -33.33 14.41 2.69
C GLU A 175 -31.95 14.75 3.29
N LEU A 176 -30.98 15.04 2.42
CA LEU A 176 -30.24 16.26 2.66
C LEU A 176 -31.31 17.33 2.91
N GLU A 177 -31.28 18.03 4.04
CA GLU A 177 -32.07 19.25 4.22
C GLU A 177 -31.55 20.26 3.20
N VAL A 178 -32.03 20.12 1.97
CA VAL A 178 -31.77 21.05 0.88
C VAL A 178 -32.65 22.23 1.21
N TYR A 179 -32.01 23.33 1.60
CA TYR A 179 -32.72 24.58 1.86
C TYR A 179 -33.61 24.90 0.65
N THR A 180 -34.90 25.02 0.93
CA THR A 180 -35.86 25.53 -0.04
C THR A 180 -35.57 27.00 -0.33
N LEU A 181 -35.99 27.50 -1.50
CA LEU A 181 -35.79 28.92 -1.85
C LEU A 181 -36.30 29.90 -0.77
N PRO A 182 -37.44 29.66 -0.09
CA PRO A 182 -37.88 30.48 1.04
C PRO A 182 -36.91 30.47 2.23
N GLU A 183 -36.39 29.30 2.61
CA GLU A 183 -35.44 29.15 3.72
C GLU A 183 -34.09 29.84 3.41
N LEU A 184 -33.65 29.78 2.15
CA LEU A 184 -32.48 30.53 1.67
C LEU A 184 -32.68 32.05 1.77
N HIS A 185 -33.84 32.57 1.38
CA HIS A 185 -34.13 34.00 1.53
C HIS A 185 -34.23 34.43 3.00
N GLN A 186 -34.72 33.56 3.87
CA GLN A 186 -34.77 33.82 5.31
C GLN A 186 -33.37 33.87 5.92
N LEU A 187 -32.51 32.91 5.59
CA LEU A 187 -31.09 32.91 5.97
C LEU A 187 -30.38 34.17 5.46
N LEU A 188 -30.64 34.58 4.22
CA LEU A 188 -30.00 35.74 3.61
C LEU A 188 -30.40 37.04 4.32
N LYS A 189 -31.68 37.19 4.69
CA LYS A 189 -32.17 38.31 5.51
C LYS A 189 -31.53 38.35 6.91
N GLU A 190 -31.35 37.19 7.54
CA GLU A 190 -30.72 37.10 8.87
C GLU A 190 -29.23 37.47 8.85
N VAL A 191 -28.53 37.21 7.73
CA VAL A 191 -27.11 37.57 7.54
C VAL A 191 -26.95 39.05 7.16
N GLU A 192 -27.87 39.61 6.37
CA GLU A 192 -27.83 41.04 5.98
C GLU A 192 -28.21 41.99 7.13
N GLY A 193 -29.04 41.57 8.08
CA GLY A 193 -29.48 42.37 9.23
C GLY A 193 -28.47 42.50 10.38
N LYS A 194 -27.25 41.96 10.25
CA LYS A 194 -26.21 41.95 11.30
C LYS A 194 -24.96 42.78 10.95
N ARG A 195 -25.10 43.81 10.10
CA ARG A 195 -24.04 44.80 9.84
C ARG A 195 -24.22 46.07 10.65
#